data_AF-A0A7W2T690-F1
#
_entry.id   AF-A0A7W2T690-F1
#
_cell.length_a   1.000
_cell.length_b   1.000
_cell.length_c   1.000
_cell.angle_alpha   90.00
_cell.angle_beta   90.00
_cell.angle_gamma   90.00
#
_symmetry.space_group_name_H-M   'P 1'
#
loop_
_entity.id
_entity.type
_entity.pdbx_description
1 polymer ?
#
loop_
_entity_poly.entity_id
_entity_poly.type
_entity_poly.pdbx_seq_one_letter_code
_entity_poly.pdbx_strand_id
1 'polypeptide(L)'
;MAVKYAEVIGDVELGNVAFSKLNKRCKTKFENSSEFLFEADYYLRKNTGYTFEEFVQFMGHEKETDTLANQLVEELIQQNGGCNTTALEHWFKFVTNYNEENHLVFLRQNKTLFGLPEVVRTDNQIEKAFNQKIKEYKNLPYKELFDLASALVHGSYSYSMFGLSQSITTNIEKSLELWRFSIEKFKEPQAYYYIGKLLQNSSTRDAFNAFEQSAKQGYKYGEIWLGTYYACNKDTIKALYWLDIAKKDYKDPDYIDDIYAEIDELGMPTNCMDGWVY
;
A
#
# COMPACT_ATOMS: atom_id res chain seq x y z
N MET A 1 -7.86 1.67 22.08
CA MET A 1 -7.22 1.61 20.75
C MET A 1 -5.74 1.99 20.82
N ALA A 2 -5.36 3.13 21.42
CA ALA A 2 -3.94 3.48 21.66
C ALA A 2 -3.10 2.34 22.27
N VAL A 3 -3.61 1.68 23.31
CA VAL A 3 -2.95 0.52 23.94
C VAL A 3 -2.65 -0.59 22.94
N LYS A 4 -3.54 -0.84 21.97
CA LYS A 4 -3.33 -1.91 20.98
C LYS A 4 -2.26 -1.55 19.96
N TYR A 5 -2.16 -0.28 19.57
CA TYR A 5 -1.00 0.19 18.79
C TYR A 5 0.30 0.08 19.59
N ALA A 6 0.28 0.43 20.87
CA ALA A 6 1.44 0.28 21.74
C ALA A 6 1.90 -1.18 21.88
N GLU A 7 0.96 -2.12 22.07
CA GLU A 7 1.26 -3.56 22.07
C GLU A 7 1.89 -4.00 20.75
N VAL A 8 1.25 -3.68 19.62
CA VAL A 8 1.71 -4.09 18.29
C VAL A 8 3.11 -3.55 17.97
N ILE A 9 3.31 -2.24 18.15
CA ILE A 9 4.60 -1.60 17.83
C ILE A 9 5.67 -2.00 18.85
N GLY A 10 5.28 -2.14 20.12
CA GLY A 10 6.16 -2.61 21.20
C GLY A 10 6.66 -4.04 20.98
N ASP A 11 5.79 -4.95 20.55
CA ASP A 11 6.17 -6.34 20.25
C ASP A 11 7.10 -6.43 19.03
N VAL A 12 6.83 -5.65 17.99
CA VAL A 12 7.71 -5.57 16.81
C VAL A 12 9.08 -5.05 17.22
N GLU A 13 9.13 -3.99 18.03
CA GLU A 13 10.39 -3.40 18.48
C GLU A 13 11.14 -4.31 19.45
N LEU A 14 10.45 -4.97 20.38
CA LEU A 14 11.04 -5.98 21.25
C LEU A 14 11.69 -7.10 20.42
N GLY A 15 11.02 -7.56 19.37
CA GLY A 15 11.58 -8.49 18.40
C GLY A 15 12.86 -7.96 17.74
N ASN A 16 12.84 -6.73 17.20
CA ASN A 16 14.01 -6.10 16.57
C ASN A 16 15.22 -6.04 17.51
N VAL A 17 15.01 -5.59 18.75
CA VAL A 17 16.07 -5.47 19.76
C VAL A 17 16.58 -6.85 20.16
N ALA A 18 15.69 -7.83 20.36
CA ALA A 18 16.07 -9.21 20.66
C ALA A 18 16.88 -9.85 19.52
N PHE A 19 16.48 -9.64 18.26
CA PHE A 19 17.21 -10.11 17.09
C PHE A 19 18.62 -9.53 17.02
N SER A 20 18.76 -8.22 17.24
CA SER A 20 20.07 -7.55 17.28
C SER A 20 20.98 -8.14 18.37
N LYS A 21 20.45 -8.38 19.57
CA LYS A 21 21.19 -9.01 20.67
C LYS A 21 21.58 -10.47 20.37
N LEU A 22 20.68 -11.25 19.77
CA LEU A 22 20.96 -12.62 19.33
C LEU A 22 22.03 -12.65 18.25
N ASN A 23 21.96 -11.76 17.26
CA ASN A 23 22.96 -11.64 16.20
C ASN A 23 24.34 -11.37 16.78
N LYS A 24 24.44 -10.46 17.76
CA LYS A 24 25.69 -10.16 18.45
C LYS A 24 26.21 -11.36 19.26
N ARG A 25 25.35 -12.03 20.02
CA ARG A 25 25.75 -13.09 20.98
C ARG A 25 25.97 -14.45 20.33
N CYS A 26 25.13 -14.82 19.37
CA CYS A 26 25.10 -16.12 18.70
C CYS A 26 25.58 -16.07 17.25
N LYS A 27 26.06 -14.92 16.75
CA LYS A 27 26.58 -14.73 15.38
C LYS A 27 25.56 -15.08 14.28
N THR A 28 24.28 -14.84 14.56
CA THR A 28 23.17 -14.99 13.60
C THR A 28 22.98 -13.72 12.76
N LYS A 29 22.01 -13.75 11.82
CA LYS A 29 21.64 -12.62 10.97
C LYS A 29 20.12 -12.46 10.86
N PHE A 30 19.45 -12.54 12.01
CA PHE A 30 18.00 -12.37 12.10
C PHE A 30 17.63 -10.90 11.98
N GLU A 31 16.73 -10.60 11.07
CA GLU A 31 16.18 -9.27 10.85
C GLU A 31 14.78 -9.41 10.27
N ASN A 32 13.86 -8.52 10.67
CA ASN A 32 12.59 -8.41 9.95
C ASN A 32 12.89 -7.96 8.51
N SER A 33 12.05 -8.40 7.56
CA SER A 33 12.20 -7.96 6.17
C SER A 33 12.03 -6.44 6.08
N SER A 34 12.75 -5.81 5.16
CA SER A 34 12.62 -4.37 4.93
C SER A 34 11.20 -4.01 4.51
N GLU A 35 10.57 -4.87 3.70
CA GLU A 35 9.20 -4.74 3.25
C GLU A 35 8.21 -4.69 4.41
N PHE A 36 8.35 -5.59 5.39
CA PHE A 36 7.52 -5.58 6.60
C PHE A 36 7.67 -4.27 7.37
N LEU A 37 8.90 -3.81 7.60
CA LEU A 37 9.17 -2.59 8.38
C LEU A 37 8.62 -1.34 7.68
N PHE A 38 8.80 -1.22 6.36
CA PHE A 38 8.23 -0.12 5.58
C PHE A 38 6.71 -0.15 5.58
N GLU A 39 6.09 -1.33 5.52
CA GLU A 39 4.64 -1.44 5.54
C GLU A 39 4.04 -1.14 6.92
N ALA A 40 4.69 -1.60 8.00
CA ALA A 40 4.32 -1.26 9.36
C ALA A 40 4.43 0.25 9.60
N ASP A 41 5.54 0.89 9.18
CA ASP A 41 5.71 2.35 9.22
C ASP A 41 4.61 3.07 8.45
N TYR A 42 4.34 2.66 7.19
CA TYR A 42 3.32 3.29 6.36
C TYR A 42 1.95 3.31 7.03
N TYR A 43 1.45 2.17 7.49
CA TYR A 43 0.11 2.12 8.11
C TYR A 43 0.09 2.82 9.47
N LEU A 44 1.11 2.64 10.31
CA LEU A 44 1.19 3.35 11.58
C LEU A 44 1.16 4.87 11.35
N ARG A 45 1.99 5.37 10.44
CA ARG A 45 2.05 6.77 10.04
C ARG A 45 0.74 7.25 9.45
N LYS A 46 0.11 6.42 8.61
CA LYS A 46 -1.15 6.77 7.98
C LYS A 46 -2.27 6.93 9.00
N ASN A 47 -2.29 6.07 10.01
CA ASN A 47 -3.33 6.05 11.03
C ASN A 47 -3.08 7.06 12.17
N THR A 48 -1.81 7.33 12.52
CA THR A 48 -1.46 8.05 13.75
C THR A 48 -0.69 9.35 13.53
N GLY A 49 0.01 9.50 12.39
CA GLY A 49 0.93 10.61 12.13
C GLY A 49 2.35 10.42 12.68
N TYR A 50 2.60 9.37 13.47
CA TYR A 50 3.94 8.97 13.93
C TYR A 50 4.58 8.02 12.93
N THR A 51 5.87 8.21 12.64
CA THR A 51 6.68 7.12 12.08
C THR A 51 6.84 6.02 13.12
N PHE A 52 7.28 4.84 12.68
CA PHE A 52 7.61 3.73 13.59
C PHE A 52 8.57 4.19 14.71
N GLU A 53 9.66 4.85 14.34
CA GLU A 53 10.67 5.33 15.28
C GLU A 53 10.12 6.37 16.27
N GLU A 54 9.37 7.37 15.78
CA GLU A 54 8.78 8.39 16.65
C GLU A 54 7.76 7.80 17.63
N PHE A 55 7.02 6.76 17.21
CA PHE A 55 6.07 6.08 18.08
C PHE A 55 6.80 5.31 19.19
N VAL A 56 7.86 4.57 18.86
CA VAL A 56 8.70 3.87 19.83
C VAL A 56 9.30 4.86 20.84
N GLN A 57 9.81 6.00 20.37
CA GLN A 57 10.34 7.07 21.22
C GLN A 57 9.27 7.68 22.13
N PHE A 58 8.08 7.97 21.59
CA PHE A 58 6.96 8.55 22.33
C PHE A 58 6.54 7.69 23.54
N MET A 59 6.57 6.37 23.37
CA MET A 59 6.21 5.43 24.43
C MET A 59 7.28 5.30 25.55
N GLY A 60 8.45 5.94 25.42
CA GLY A 60 9.47 6.00 26.48
C GLY A 60 10.35 4.75 26.59
N HIS A 61 10.51 3.99 25.51
CA HIS A 61 10.89 2.57 25.52
C HIS A 61 12.36 2.18 25.69
N GLU A 62 13.33 3.09 25.59
CA GLU A 62 14.73 2.66 25.39
C GLU A 62 15.27 1.72 26.49
N LYS A 63 14.87 1.91 27.76
CA LYS A 63 15.38 1.08 28.87
C LYS A 63 14.58 -0.19 29.15
N GLU A 64 13.25 -0.10 29.11
CA GLU A 64 12.38 -1.24 29.44
C GLU A 64 12.43 -2.30 28.33
N THR A 65 12.38 -1.88 27.06
CA THR A 65 12.49 -2.81 25.92
C THR A 65 13.86 -3.47 25.87
N ASP A 66 14.95 -2.74 26.15
CA ASP A 66 16.29 -3.35 26.20
C ASP A 66 16.41 -4.38 27.34
N THR A 67 15.85 -4.06 28.52
CA THR A 67 15.85 -4.97 29.67
C THR A 67 15.06 -6.24 29.37
N LEU A 68 13.85 -6.11 28.83
CA LEU A 68 13.01 -7.25 28.47
C LEU A 68 13.64 -8.09 27.35
N ALA A 69 14.23 -7.43 26.33
CA ALA A 69 14.95 -8.12 25.27
C ALA A 69 16.18 -8.89 25.80
N ASN A 70 16.93 -8.34 26.75
CA ASN A 70 18.04 -9.05 27.39
C ASN A 70 17.55 -10.31 28.11
N GLN A 71 16.49 -10.20 28.91
CA GLN A 71 15.88 -11.33 29.63
C GLN A 71 15.40 -12.41 28.65
N LEU A 72 14.65 -12.01 27.62
CA LEU A 72 14.16 -12.92 26.60
C LEU A 72 15.30 -13.67 25.89
N VAL A 73 16.37 -12.97 25.51
CA VAL A 73 17.52 -13.57 24.83
C VAL A 73 18.29 -14.52 25.76
N GLU A 74 18.42 -14.17 27.04
CA GLU A 74 19.04 -15.05 28.04
C GLU A 74 18.24 -16.33 28.24
N GLU A 75 16.93 -16.23 28.43
CA GLU A 75 16.03 -17.37 28.59
C GLU A 75 16.04 -18.27 27.36
N LEU A 76 15.93 -17.68 26.16
CA LEU A 76 15.92 -18.41 24.91
C LEU A 76 17.22 -19.22 24.73
N ILE A 77 18.39 -18.63 25.03
CA ILE A 77 19.67 -19.32 24.95
C ILE A 77 19.79 -20.40 26.02
N GLN A 78 19.41 -20.12 27.27
CA GLN A 78 19.53 -21.08 28.37
C GLN A 78 18.64 -22.31 28.16
N GLN A 79 17.37 -22.10 27.78
CA GLN A 79 16.40 -23.18 27.58
C GLN A 79 16.75 -24.08 26.39
N ASN A 80 17.48 -23.57 25.40
CA ASN A 80 17.87 -24.31 24.20
C ASN A 80 19.31 -24.85 24.24
N GLY A 81 19.96 -24.83 25.42
CA GLY A 81 21.30 -25.40 25.61
C GLY A 81 22.43 -24.59 24.95
N GLY A 82 22.24 -23.27 24.80
CA GLY A 82 23.19 -22.36 24.18
C GLY A 82 22.67 -21.78 22.86
N CYS A 83 23.59 -21.36 21.99
CA CYS A 83 23.28 -20.81 20.68
C CYS A 83 22.93 -21.91 19.66
N ASN A 84 21.87 -22.68 19.94
CA ASN A 84 21.37 -23.70 19.02
C ASN A 84 20.67 -23.04 17.81
N THR A 85 21.30 -23.10 16.64
CA THR A 85 20.81 -22.41 15.44
C THR A 85 19.39 -22.81 15.05
N THR A 86 19.04 -24.09 15.13
CA THR A 86 17.70 -24.59 14.74
C THR A 86 16.61 -24.03 15.64
N ALA A 87 16.84 -24.01 16.97
CA ALA A 87 15.89 -23.45 17.91
C ALA A 87 15.72 -21.93 17.73
N LEU A 88 16.83 -21.22 17.53
CA LEU A 88 16.82 -19.78 17.32
C LEU A 88 16.15 -19.40 15.99
N GLU A 89 16.40 -20.14 14.91
CA GLU A 89 15.72 -19.95 13.62
C GLU A 89 14.22 -20.22 13.72
N HIS A 90 13.81 -21.25 14.47
CA HIS A 90 12.41 -21.55 14.68
C HIS A 90 11.70 -20.42 15.45
N TRP A 91 12.32 -19.93 16.52
CA TRP A 91 11.78 -18.80 17.28
C TRP A 91 11.73 -17.52 16.45
N PHE A 92 12.80 -17.21 15.69
CA PHE A 92 12.81 -16.08 14.76
C PHE A 92 11.64 -16.15 13.78
N LYS A 93 11.46 -17.30 13.10
CA LYS A 93 10.33 -17.51 12.17
C LYS A 93 8.98 -17.36 12.83
N PHE A 94 8.82 -17.88 14.05
CA PHE A 94 7.57 -17.71 14.80
C PHE A 94 7.25 -16.23 15.03
N VAL A 95 8.22 -15.44 15.50
CA VAL A 95 8.04 -14.00 15.75
C VAL A 95 7.75 -13.24 14.45
N THR A 96 8.51 -13.48 13.38
CA THR A 96 8.29 -12.79 12.10
C THR A 96 6.94 -13.13 11.49
N ASN A 97 6.54 -14.41 11.51
CA ASN A 97 5.24 -14.83 10.98
C ASN A 97 4.10 -14.24 11.82
N TYR A 98 4.23 -14.24 13.15
CA TYR A 98 3.22 -13.63 14.02
C TYR A 98 3.04 -12.14 13.73
N ASN A 99 4.16 -11.43 13.52
CA ASN A 99 4.15 -10.01 13.13
C ASN A 99 3.43 -9.78 11.80
N GLU A 100 3.70 -10.59 10.78
CA GLU A 100 3.02 -10.45 9.48
C GLU A 100 1.53 -10.81 9.54
N GLU A 101 1.20 -11.91 10.19
CA GLU A 101 -0.16 -12.47 10.22
C GLU A 101 -1.11 -11.72 11.16
N ASN A 102 -0.59 -11.08 12.21
CA ASN A 102 -1.41 -10.45 13.24
C ASN A 102 -1.17 -8.94 13.32
N HIS A 103 0.08 -8.53 13.53
CA HIS A 103 0.41 -7.12 13.77
C HIS A 103 0.21 -6.26 12.53
N LEU A 104 0.71 -6.71 11.38
CA LEU A 104 0.53 -5.98 10.13
C LEU A 104 -0.94 -5.96 9.68
N VAL A 105 -1.66 -7.06 9.89
CA VAL A 105 -3.11 -7.14 9.64
C VAL A 105 -3.87 -6.12 10.51
N PHE A 106 -3.54 -6.02 11.80
CA PHE A 106 -4.11 -5.02 12.68
C PHE A 106 -3.89 -3.59 12.16
N LEU A 107 -2.64 -3.25 11.77
CA LEU A 107 -2.29 -1.93 11.26
C LEU A 107 -3.03 -1.58 9.96
N ARG A 108 -3.22 -2.56 9.06
CA ARG A 108 -3.97 -2.41 7.80
C ARG A 108 -5.45 -2.09 8.04
N GLN A 109 -6.06 -2.73 9.03
CA GLN A 109 -7.52 -2.70 9.24
C GLN A 109 -7.97 -1.55 10.14
N ASN A 110 -7.18 -1.19 11.15
CA ASN A 110 -7.59 -0.22 12.15
C ASN A 110 -7.17 1.18 11.72
N LYS A 111 -8.16 2.03 11.43
CA LYS A 111 -7.95 3.43 10.97
C LYS A 111 -8.30 4.45 12.05
N THR A 112 -8.74 4.01 13.23
CA THR A 112 -9.29 4.89 14.26
C THR A 112 -8.24 5.17 15.32
N LEU A 113 -7.96 6.45 15.56
CA LEU A 113 -7.12 6.88 16.68
C LEU A 113 -7.99 7.19 17.89
N PHE A 114 -7.71 6.57 19.04
CA PHE A 114 -8.28 6.98 20.32
C PHE A 114 -7.21 6.96 21.40
N GLY A 115 -6.89 8.14 21.94
CA GLY A 115 -6.03 8.31 23.12
C GLY A 115 -4.54 8.57 22.85
N LEU A 116 -4.14 8.89 21.61
CA LEU A 116 -2.78 9.36 21.30
C LEU A 116 -2.79 10.86 20.99
N PRO A 117 -1.75 11.61 21.37
CA PRO A 117 -1.60 13.00 20.97
C PRO A 117 -1.59 13.14 19.46
N GLU A 118 -2.18 14.22 18.96
CA GLU A 118 -2.14 14.53 17.54
C GLU A 118 -0.74 15.00 17.14
N VAL A 119 -0.22 14.46 16.03
CA VAL A 119 1.02 14.94 15.41
C VAL A 119 0.68 15.79 14.20
N VAL A 120 0.69 17.10 14.40
CA VAL A 120 0.48 18.08 13.32
C VAL A 120 1.78 18.26 12.55
N ARG A 121 1.78 17.87 11.27
CA ARG A 121 2.89 18.11 10.35
C ARG A 121 2.63 19.36 9.53
N THR A 122 3.64 20.22 9.43
CA THR A 122 3.61 21.33 8.48
C THR A 122 3.70 20.82 7.04
N ASP A 123 3.19 21.60 6.10
CA ASP A 123 3.23 21.29 4.67
C ASP A 123 4.66 20.95 4.19
N ASN A 124 5.65 21.78 4.55
CA ASN A 124 7.07 21.55 4.26
C ASN A 124 7.62 20.24 4.86
N GLN A 125 7.14 19.82 6.05
CA GLN A 125 7.54 18.51 6.61
C GLN A 125 6.94 17.36 5.80
N ILE A 126 5.68 17.49 5.37
CA ILE A 126 5.00 16.50 4.53
C ILE A 126 5.70 16.39 3.16
N GLU A 127 6.01 17.52 2.52
CA GLU A 127 6.75 17.55 1.25
C GLU A 127 8.13 16.91 1.36
N LYS A 128 8.86 17.18 2.44
CA LYS A 128 10.17 16.55 2.70
C LYS A 128 10.04 15.03 2.84
N ALA A 129 9.06 14.57 3.61
CA ALA A 129 8.79 13.15 3.79
C ALA A 129 8.38 12.49 2.46
N PHE A 130 7.52 13.14 1.69
CA PHE A 130 7.12 12.72 0.35
C PHE A 130 8.34 12.52 -0.56
N ASN A 131 9.18 13.56 -0.67
CA ASN A 131 10.38 13.52 -1.51
C ASN A 131 11.39 12.45 -1.07
N GLN A 132 11.47 12.15 0.23
CA GLN A 132 12.29 11.05 0.72
C GLN A 132 11.72 9.69 0.29
N LYS A 133 10.42 9.46 0.48
CA LYS A 133 9.75 8.23 0.06
C LYS A 133 9.83 8.01 -1.46
N ILE A 134 9.77 9.07 -2.26
CA ILE A 134 10.02 9.01 -3.70
C ILE A 134 11.42 8.47 -4.04
N LYS A 135 12.45 8.74 -3.23
CA LYS A 135 13.80 8.19 -3.46
C LYS A 135 13.91 6.73 -3.06
N GLU A 136 13.16 6.32 -2.04
CA GLU A 136 13.18 4.97 -1.45
C GLU A 136 12.12 4.03 -2.05
N TYR A 137 11.37 4.49 -3.06
CA TYR A 137 10.15 3.85 -3.57
C TYR A 137 10.28 2.35 -3.85
N LYS A 138 11.47 1.88 -4.25
CA LYS A 138 11.72 0.47 -4.58
C LYS A 138 11.51 -0.50 -3.40
N ASN A 139 11.56 0.00 -2.18
CA ASN A 139 11.41 -0.79 -0.96
C ASN A 139 10.03 -0.60 -0.31
N LEU A 140 9.21 0.32 -0.83
CA LEU A 140 7.92 0.66 -0.23
C LEU A 140 6.84 -0.37 -0.56
N PRO A 141 5.82 -0.52 0.31
CA PRO A 141 4.65 -1.33 0.01
C PRO A 141 3.82 -0.71 -1.11
N TYR A 142 3.02 -1.55 -1.79
CA TYR A 142 2.19 -1.10 -2.92
C TYR A 142 1.25 0.07 -2.55
N LYS A 143 0.65 0.06 -1.36
CA LYS A 143 -0.26 1.14 -0.95
C LYS A 143 0.44 2.49 -0.79
N GLU A 144 1.67 2.51 -0.32
CA GLU A 144 2.43 3.76 -0.25
C GLU A 144 2.85 4.23 -1.65
N LEU A 145 3.27 3.31 -2.53
CA LEU A 145 3.55 3.62 -3.94
C LEU A 145 2.33 4.20 -4.65
N PHE A 146 1.16 3.64 -4.37
CA PHE A 146 -0.10 4.11 -4.90
C PHE A 146 -0.34 5.57 -4.50
N ASP A 147 -0.26 5.88 -3.20
CA ASP A 147 -0.47 7.24 -2.71
C ASP A 147 0.54 8.22 -3.30
N LEU A 148 1.82 7.82 -3.42
CA LEU A 148 2.87 8.63 -4.01
C LEU A 148 2.62 8.91 -5.49
N ALA A 149 2.29 7.87 -6.25
CA ALA A 149 2.04 7.98 -7.69
C ALA A 149 0.80 8.81 -7.98
N SER A 150 -0.28 8.66 -7.21
CA SER A 150 -1.48 9.51 -7.27
C SER A 150 -1.20 10.96 -6.89
N ALA A 151 -0.39 11.21 -5.86
CA ALA A 151 -0.01 12.56 -5.45
C ALA A 151 0.75 13.32 -6.55
N LEU A 152 1.61 12.62 -7.30
CA LEU A 152 2.33 13.19 -8.45
C LEU A 152 1.40 13.58 -9.62
N VAL A 153 0.14 13.13 -9.61
CA VAL A 153 -0.87 13.49 -10.63
C VAL A 153 -1.75 14.63 -10.13
N HIS A 154 -2.21 14.54 -8.88
CA HIS A 154 -3.21 15.46 -8.33
C HIS A 154 -2.63 16.63 -7.53
N GLY A 155 -1.32 16.62 -7.25
CA GLY A 155 -0.64 17.65 -6.47
C GLY A 155 -0.97 17.66 -4.98
N SER A 156 -1.60 16.59 -4.47
CA SER A 156 -1.93 16.45 -3.05
C SER A 156 -1.47 15.11 -2.50
N TYR A 157 -0.91 15.13 -1.29
CA TYR A 157 -0.42 13.94 -0.60
C TYR A 157 -0.91 13.91 0.84
N SER A 158 -1.61 12.83 1.17
CA SER A 158 -2.11 12.60 2.51
C SER A 158 -1.07 11.78 3.28
N TYR A 159 -0.27 12.46 4.10
CA TYR A 159 0.75 11.85 4.94
C TYR A 159 0.17 10.97 6.05
N SER A 160 -0.91 11.43 6.70
CA SER A 160 -1.62 10.71 7.75
C SER A 160 -3.11 11.02 7.68
N MET A 161 -3.90 10.57 8.66
CA MET A 161 -5.31 10.94 8.81
C MET A 161 -5.50 12.45 8.96
N PHE A 162 -4.57 13.14 9.64
CA PHE A 162 -4.64 14.58 9.92
C PHE A 162 -3.58 15.40 9.17
N GLY A 163 -2.61 14.75 8.53
CA GLY A 163 -1.58 15.39 7.72
C GLY A 163 -1.90 15.33 6.24
N LEU A 164 -2.26 16.47 5.65
CA LEU A 164 -2.48 16.63 4.21
C LEU A 164 -1.62 17.78 3.69
N SER A 165 -0.96 17.54 2.56
CA SER A 165 -0.34 18.58 1.73
C SER A 165 -1.11 18.70 0.41
N GLN A 166 -1.30 19.93 -0.05
CA GLN A 166 -1.88 20.25 -1.38
C GLN A 166 -0.85 20.95 -2.28
N SER A 167 0.42 20.93 -1.89
CA SER A 167 1.51 21.69 -2.52
C SER A 167 2.48 20.79 -3.27
N ILE A 168 2.15 19.50 -3.45
CA ILE A 168 3.05 18.56 -4.10
C ILE A 168 3.19 18.93 -5.57
N THR A 169 4.42 19.15 -6.02
CA THR A 169 4.71 19.37 -7.43
C THR A 169 4.31 18.14 -8.25
N THR A 170 3.40 18.32 -9.19
CA THR A 170 2.97 17.27 -10.12
C THR A 170 4.13 16.82 -11.00
N ASN A 171 4.26 15.51 -11.23
CA ASN A 171 5.24 14.94 -12.14
C ASN A 171 4.70 13.64 -12.75
N ILE A 172 4.10 13.75 -13.93
CA ILE A 172 3.45 12.64 -14.63
C ILE A 172 4.44 11.55 -15.03
N GLU A 173 5.65 11.92 -15.46
CA GLU A 173 6.69 10.95 -15.83
C GLU A 173 7.10 10.09 -14.62
N LYS A 174 7.29 10.73 -13.47
CA LYS A 174 7.61 10.00 -12.24
C LYS A 174 6.44 9.15 -11.75
N SER A 175 5.19 9.62 -11.90
CA SER A 175 4.00 8.81 -11.63
C SER A 175 3.95 7.55 -12.49
N LEU A 176 4.20 7.68 -13.80
CA LEU A 176 4.30 6.55 -14.73
C LEU A 176 5.42 5.57 -14.35
N GLU A 177 6.59 6.07 -13.90
CA GLU A 177 7.67 5.23 -13.39
C GLU A 177 7.21 4.39 -12.19
N LEU A 178 6.54 5.01 -11.21
CA LEU A 178 6.04 4.31 -10.02
C LEU A 178 4.96 3.27 -10.38
N TRP A 179 4.07 3.56 -11.32
CA TRP A 179 3.08 2.58 -11.77
C TRP A 179 3.70 1.40 -12.52
N ARG A 180 4.68 1.66 -13.39
CA ARG A 180 5.42 0.58 -14.08
C ARG A 180 6.16 -0.31 -13.09
N PHE A 181 6.83 0.29 -12.11
CA PHE A 181 7.45 -0.46 -11.03
C PHE A 181 6.44 -1.29 -10.23
N SER A 182 5.25 -0.73 -9.98
CA SER A 182 4.19 -1.43 -9.26
C SER A 182 3.72 -2.69 -10.00
N ILE A 183 3.61 -2.62 -11.34
CA ILE A 183 3.33 -3.76 -12.20
C ILE A 183 4.44 -4.80 -12.10
N GLU A 184 5.70 -4.38 -12.20
CA GLU A 184 6.84 -5.30 -12.20
C GLU A 184 6.96 -6.06 -10.88
N LYS A 185 6.88 -5.35 -9.75
CA LYS A 185 7.10 -5.90 -8.40
C LYS A 185 5.87 -6.61 -7.83
N PHE A 186 4.69 -5.99 -7.92
CA PHE A 186 3.49 -6.48 -7.21
C PHE A 186 2.46 -7.16 -8.11
N LYS A 187 2.62 -7.08 -9.44
CA LYS A 187 1.65 -7.62 -10.41
C LYS A 187 0.23 -7.03 -10.22
N GLU A 188 0.16 -5.77 -9.81
CA GLU A 188 -1.10 -5.10 -9.48
C GLU A 188 -1.83 -4.61 -10.74
N PRO A 189 -2.99 -5.19 -11.09
CA PRO A 189 -3.67 -4.86 -12.34
C PRO A 189 -4.26 -3.45 -12.33
N GLN A 190 -4.50 -2.90 -11.14
CA GLN A 190 -4.88 -1.51 -10.91
C GLN A 190 -3.85 -0.53 -11.49
N ALA A 191 -2.55 -0.83 -11.42
CA ALA A 191 -1.51 0.09 -11.91
C ALA A 191 -1.59 0.31 -13.43
N TYR A 192 -1.98 -0.71 -14.21
CA TYR A 192 -2.23 -0.57 -15.64
C TYR A 192 -3.36 0.42 -15.94
N TYR A 193 -4.43 0.43 -15.14
CA TYR A 193 -5.54 1.37 -15.31
C TYR A 193 -5.09 2.82 -15.16
N TYR A 194 -4.29 3.12 -14.13
CA TYR A 194 -3.76 4.47 -13.93
C TYR A 194 -2.77 4.88 -15.01
N ILE A 195 -1.95 3.96 -15.53
CA ILE A 195 -1.13 4.23 -16.73
C ILE A 195 -2.03 4.61 -17.91
N GLY A 196 -3.12 3.87 -18.13
CA GLY A 196 -4.11 4.19 -19.16
C GLY A 196 -4.65 5.61 -19.04
N LYS A 197 -5.11 6.00 -17.84
CA LYS A 197 -5.62 7.36 -17.56
C LYS A 197 -4.57 8.45 -17.81
N LEU A 198 -3.30 8.19 -17.51
CA LEU A 198 -2.22 9.16 -17.73
C LEU A 198 -1.83 9.30 -19.21
N LEU A 199 -1.95 8.23 -19.98
CA LEU A 199 -1.57 8.21 -21.40
C LEU A 199 -2.71 8.58 -22.34
N GLN A 200 -3.97 8.64 -21.87
CA GLN A 200 -5.14 8.79 -22.75
C GLN A 200 -5.07 10.03 -23.68
N ASN A 201 -4.43 11.11 -23.23
CA ASN A 201 -4.28 12.36 -23.99
C ASN A 201 -2.96 12.46 -24.79
N SER A 202 -1.98 11.60 -24.51
CA SER A 202 -0.63 11.69 -25.11
C SER A 202 -0.31 10.53 -26.05
N SER A 203 -0.85 9.34 -25.78
CA SER A 203 -0.71 8.15 -26.61
C SER A 203 -1.94 7.24 -26.44
N THR A 204 -2.97 7.47 -27.26
CA THR A 204 -4.23 6.71 -27.23
C THR A 204 -4.01 5.20 -27.38
N ARG A 205 -3.07 4.78 -28.24
CA ARG A 205 -2.75 3.36 -28.44
C ARG A 205 -2.17 2.73 -27.17
N ASP A 206 -1.22 3.40 -26.53
CA ASP A 206 -0.57 2.84 -25.35
C ASP A 206 -1.53 2.90 -24.14
N ALA A 207 -2.39 3.92 -24.08
CA ALA A 207 -3.47 4.02 -23.11
C ALA A 207 -4.47 2.85 -23.25
N PHE A 208 -4.95 2.58 -24.47
CA PHE A 208 -5.83 1.45 -24.76
C PHE A 208 -5.18 0.14 -24.33
N ASN A 209 -3.93 -0.10 -24.72
CA ASN A 209 -3.19 -1.30 -24.33
C ASN A 209 -3.12 -1.44 -22.80
N ALA A 210 -2.88 -0.35 -22.07
CA ALA A 210 -2.83 -0.37 -20.61
C ALA A 210 -4.21 -0.70 -20.00
N PHE A 211 -5.29 -0.06 -20.45
CA PHE A 211 -6.64 -0.40 -19.98
C PHE A 211 -7.00 -1.85 -20.28
N GLU A 212 -6.65 -2.34 -21.48
CA GLU A 212 -6.90 -3.71 -21.88
C GLU A 212 -6.16 -4.72 -20.98
N GLN A 213 -4.89 -4.44 -20.65
CA GLN A 213 -4.13 -5.28 -19.71
C GLN A 213 -4.74 -5.26 -18.30
N SER A 214 -5.22 -4.10 -17.85
CA SER A 214 -5.90 -3.98 -16.57
C SER A 214 -7.17 -4.83 -16.51
N ALA A 215 -8.00 -4.76 -17.56
CA ALA A 215 -9.21 -5.55 -17.70
C ALA A 215 -8.93 -7.05 -17.75
N LYS A 216 -7.98 -7.49 -18.59
CA LYS A 216 -7.59 -8.90 -18.74
C LYS A 216 -7.07 -9.54 -17.45
N GLN A 217 -6.52 -8.73 -16.54
CA GLN A 217 -6.04 -9.17 -15.24
C GLN A 217 -7.09 -9.03 -14.12
N GLY A 218 -8.35 -8.74 -14.47
CA GLY A 218 -9.47 -8.77 -13.52
C GLY A 218 -9.67 -7.46 -12.74
N TYR A 219 -9.07 -6.34 -13.16
CA TYR A 219 -9.33 -5.08 -12.47
C TYR A 219 -10.65 -4.48 -12.93
N LYS A 220 -11.61 -4.38 -12.01
CA LYS A 220 -12.98 -3.97 -12.29
C LYS A 220 -13.12 -2.67 -13.08
N TYR A 221 -12.39 -1.62 -12.71
CA TYR A 221 -12.47 -0.37 -13.47
C TYR A 221 -11.87 -0.47 -14.88
N GLY A 222 -10.89 -1.37 -15.08
CA GLY A 222 -10.38 -1.71 -16.41
C GLY A 222 -11.43 -2.45 -17.24
N GLU A 223 -12.10 -3.44 -16.65
CA GLU A 223 -13.20 -4.20 -17.29
C GLU A 223 -14.35 -3.26 -17.70
N ILE A 224 -14.79 -2.38 -16.78
CA ILE A 224 -15.83 -1.38 -17.07
C ILE A 224 -15.39 -0.47 -18.21
N TRP A 225 -14.20 0.12 -18.12
CA TRP A 225 -13.70 1.02 -19.15
C TRP A 225 -13.64 0.34 -20.52
N LEU A 226 -13.22 -0.93 -20.57
CA LEU A 226 -13.12 -1.68 -21.82
C LEU A 226 -14.51 -2.02 -22.40
N GLY A 227 -15.47 -2.34 -21.54
CA GLY A 227 -16.88 -2.49 -21.92
C GLY A 227 -17.45 -1.20 -22.51
N THR A 228 -17.29 -0.08 -21.82
CA THR A 228 -17.71 1.25 -22.29
C THR A 228 -17.01 1.64 -23.59
N TYR A 229 -15.72 1.34 -23.75
CA TYR A 229 -14.97 1.61 -24.97
C TYR A 229 -15.54 0.87 -26.18
N TYR A 230 -15.84 -0.43 -26.04
CA TYR A 230 -16.45 -1.18 -27.12
C TYR A 230 -17.85 -0.66 -27.47
N ALA A 231 -18.61 -0.19 -26.47
CA ALA A 231 -19.89 0.46 -26.70
C ALA A 231 -19.74 1.76 -27.49
N CYS A 232 -18.77 2.62 -27.15
CA CYS A 232 -18.45 3.83 -27.92
C CYS A 232 -18.05 3.52 -29.38
N ASN A 233 -17.53 2.32 -29.64
CA ASN A 233 -17.14 1.85 -30.97
C ASN A 233 -18.21 0.97 -31.65
N LYS A 234 -19.43 0.93 -31.10
CA LYS A 234 -20.58 0.16 -31.62
C LYS A 234 -20.33 -1.35 -31.73
N ASP A 235 -19.40 -1.89 -30.93
CA ASP A 235 -19.16 -3.33 -30.78
C ASP A 235 -19.94 -3.84 -29.55
N THR A 236 -21.27 -3.89 -29.69
CA THR A 236 -22.18 -4.23 -28.58
C THR A 236 -21.88 -5.62 -28.00
N ILE A 237 -21.48 -6.58 -28.82
CA ILE A 237 -21.16 -7.95 -28.36
C ILE A 237 -20.00 -7.91 -27.36
N LYS A 238 -18.91 -7.21 -27.68
CA LYS A 238 -17.78 -7.09 -26.76
C LYS A 238 -18.08 -6.17 -25.59
N ALA A 239 -18.87 -5.13 -25.80
CA ALA A 239 -19.30 -4.24 -24.72
C ALA A 239 -20.02 -5.04 -23.62
N LEU A 240 -21.08 -5.76 -23.98
CA LEU A 240 -21.85 -6.58 -23.04
C LEU A 240 -20.98 -7.65 -22.38
N TYR A 241 -20.12 -8.33 -23.15
CA TYR A 241 -19.19 -9.32 -22.61
C TYR A 241 -18.31 -8.77 -21.46
N TRP A 242 -17.71 -7.59 -21.64
CA TRP A 242 -16.84 -7.01 -20.62
C TRP A 242 -17.62 -6.40 -19.45
N LEU A 243 -18.79 -5.80 -19.71
CA LEU A 243 -19.68 -5.28 -18.66
C LEU A 243 -20.25 -6.42 -17.78
N ASP A 244 -20.58 -7.57 -18.38
CA ASP A 244 -21.06 -8.75 -17.65
C ASP A 244 -19.96 -9.29 -16.70
N ILE A 245 -18.72 -9.34 -17.18
CA ILE A 245 -17.55 -9.71 -16.36
C ILE A 245 -17.36 -8.69 -15.25
N ALA A 246 -17.41 -7.39 -15.57
CA ALA A 246 -17.26 -6.32 -14.61
C ALA A 246 -18.27 -6.42 -13.48
N LYS A 247 -19.56 -6.59 -13.82
CA LYS A 247 -20.70 -6.61 -12.88
C LYS A 247 -20.60 -7.74 -11.86
N LYS A 248 -20.00 -8.88 -12.23
CA LYS A 248 -19.82 -9.99 -11.33
C LYS A 248 -19.01 -9.59 -10.09
N ASP A 249 -19.65 -9.70 -8.92
CA ASP A 249 -19.09 -9.36 -7.61
C ASP A 249 -18.63 -7.89 -7.48
N TYR A 250 -19.16 -6.99 -8.33
CA TYR A 250 -18.89 -5.56 -8.22
C TYR A 250 -19.67 -4.93 -7.07
N LYS A 251 -19.02 -3.99 -6.37
CA LYS A 251 -19.59 -3.34 -5.18
C LYS A 251 -20.72 -2.36 -5.51
N ASP A 252 -20.75 -1.86 -6.74
CA ASP A 252 -21.69 -0.82 -7.17
C ASP A 252 -22.23 -1.14 -8.58
N PRO A 253 -23.09 -2.17 -8.71
CA PRO A 253 -23.60 -2.60 -10.00
C PRO A 253 -24.44 -1.54 -10.72
N ASP A 254 -24.99 -0.57 -9.99
CA ASP A 254 -25.88 0.46 -10.53
C ASP A 254 -25.16 1.31 -11.59
N TYR A 255 -23.89 1.63 -11.39
CA TYR A 255 -23.08 2.34 -12.40
C TYR A 255 -22.94 1.56 -13.72
N ILE A 256 -22.87 0.23 -13.65
CA ILE A 256 -22.82 -0.62 -14.85
C ILE A 256 -24.21 -0.72 -15.48
N ASP A 257 -25.27 -0.71 -14.67
CA ASP A 257 -26.66 -0.69 -15.14
C ASP A 257 -27.02 0.59 -15.88
N ASP A 258 -26.47 1.74 -15.47
CA ASP A 258 -26.58 2.99 -16.22
C ASP A 258 -25.93 2.85 -17.61
N ILE A 259 -24.76 2.21 -17.70
CA ILE A 259 -24.08 1.97 -18.99
C ILE A 259 -24.92 1.04 -19.89
N TYR A 260 -25.53 -0.01 -19.35
CA TYR A 260 -26.45 -0.86 -20.12
C TYR A 260 -27.65 -0.06 -20.64
N ALA A 261 -28.28 0.75 -19.78
CA ALA A 261 -29.41 1.58 -20.16
C ALA A 261 -29.04 2.57 -21.28
N GLU A 262 -27.88 3.22 -21.19
CA GLU A 262 -27.40 4.12 -22.24
C GLU A 262 -27.13 3.39 -23.57
N ILE A 263 -26.58 2.17 -23.53
CA ILE A 263 -26.39 1.34 -24.72
C ILE A 263 -27.74 1.01 -25.36
N ASP A 264 -28.74 0.61 -24.56
CA ASP A 264 -30.05 0.20 -25.05
C ASP A 264 -30.87 1.39 -25.57
N GLU A 265 -30.82 2.53 -24.90
CA GLU A 265 -31.62 3.72 -25.23
C GLU A 265 -30.97 4.61 -26.30
N LEU A 266 -29.64 4.78 -26.24
CA LEU A 266 -28.90 5.75 -27.06
C LEU A 266 -27.98 5.07 -28.09
N GLY A 267 -27.78 3.75 -27.98
CA GLY A 267 -26.86 2.99 -28.82
C GLY A 267 -25.38 3.13 -28.42
N MET A 268 -25.06 4.00 -27.47
CA MET A 268 -23.72 4.19 -26.90
C MET A 268 -23.80 5.01 -25.58
N PRO A 269 -22.81 4.87 -24.70
CA PRO A 269 -22.70 5.66 -23.47
C PRO A 269 -22.59 7.17 -23.69
N THR A 270 -23.06 7.96 -22.73
CA THR A 270 -23.08 9.44 -22.82
C THR A 270 -21.69 10.07 -22.67
N ASN A 271 -20.72 9.34 -22.13
CA ASN A 271 -19.33 9.77 -21.99
C ASN A 271 -18.44 9.38 -23.19
N CYS A 272 -19.04 8.97 -24.30
CA CYS A 272 -18.33 8.70 -25.55
C CYS A 272 -18.03 9.99 -26.33
N MET A 273 -16.76 10.20 -26.71
CA MET A 273 -16.35 11.25 -27.64
C MET A 273 -15.38 10.66 -28.66
N ASP A 274 -15.75 10.72 -29.94
CA ASP A 274 -14.99 10.15 -31.07
C ASP A 274 -14.56 8.68 -30.89
N GLY A 275 -15.44 7.87 -30.28
CA GLY A 275 -15.16 6.46 -30.00
C GLY A 275 -14.26 6.21 -28.78
N TRP A 276 -13.98 7.24 -27.98
CA TRP A 276 -13.20 7.16 -26.74
C TRP A 276 -14.04 7.44 -25.49
N VAL A 277 -13.66 6.83 -24.36
CA VAL A 277 -14.33 6.96 -23.06
C VAL A 277 -13.67 8.06 -22.23
N TYR A 278 -14.45 9.04 -21.77
CA TYR A 278 -13.97 10.13 -20.91
C TYR A 278 -14.40 10.01 -19.45
#